data_AF-A0A0L0GEJ5-F1
#
_entry.id   AF-A0A0L0GEJ5-F1
#
_cell.length_a   1.000
_cell.length_b   1.000
_cell.length_c   1.000
_cell.angle_alpha   90.00
_cell.angle_beta   90.00
_cell.angle_gamma   90.00
#
_symmetry.space_group_name_H-M   'P 1'
#
loop_
_entity.id
_entity.type
_entity.pdbx_description
1 polymer ?
#
loop_
_entity_poly.entity_id
_entity_poly.type
_entity_poly.pdbx_seq_one_letter_code
_entity_poly.pdbx_strand_id
1 'polypeptide(L)'
;MKVFSLMNVLVCSFCLVSALSSPRQASEPGRRVRREIRDLTESERLALFEAMWEMRNLSTKEGQEKYGSAFRTWDYLVAKHAVAAEDPSGDQGHYGPCFITYHRALMLETENILLSINPEFKALPYWDLTLDAGHGGRYREGDDEYIFSDTYLGSYTGNEEMDYAVTDGAFAYWPVTKFDKKEYGLLQHIYSGSSTTGYNRRGSNELDSPYLTRFPKGTLSYTNYEMDETIEGTKEDNDICSSFDYVADIEHFVNCVDAEDVSNEVDGPPAGFYYKDGEKKTVRFIHSQAHLKIGSRSTLGVNGDFRDAATSINDPFFLFHHTNIDRLFMQWQMSALNADSDQDASDVMYGFPTHPPSKQETDLGFTVYDVCWEIDNTISPNFPFYENDLFGEGNDAHSTSGKGKTYTNRDILRFTGPGNSIYTYDTTMW
;
A
#
# COMPACT_ATOMS: atom_id res chain seq x y z
N MET A 1 26.85 19.27 -84.30
CA MET A 1 26.23 17.98 -83.93
C MET A 1 25.44 18.17 -82.66
N LYS A 2 24.24 17.59 -82.62
CA LYS A 2 23.28 17.62 -81.50
C LYS A 2 23.87 16.98 -80.23
N VAL A 3 23.35 17.38 -79.06
CA VAL A 3 22.68 16.52 -78.03
C VAL A 3 23.00 16.96 -76.58
N PHE A 4 21.95 17.48 -75.94
CA PHE A 4 21.47 17.35 -74.56
C PHE A 4 22.36 17.58 -73.33
N SER A 5 21.92 18.61 -72.59
CA SER A 5 22.06 18.83 -71.15
C SER A 5 21.46 17.69 -70.32
N LEU A 6 22.17 17.25 -69.28
CA LEU A 6 21.64 16.44 -68.19
C LEU A 6 22.31 16.79 -66.87
N MET A 7 21.47 16.80 -65.84
CA MET A 7 21.66 17.31 -64.49
C MET A 7 22.72 16.54 -63.69
N ASN A 8 23.53 17.26 -62.92
CA ASN A 8 24.22 16.71 -61.75
C ASN A 8 23.52 17.22 -60.49
N VAL A 9 22.84 16.30 -59.82
CA VAL A 9 22.23 16.49 -58.51
C VAL A 9 23.33 16.40 -57.45
N LEU A 10 23.58 17.49 -56.73
CA LEU A 10 24.37 17.46 -55.50
C LEU A 10 23.40 17.17 -54.34
N VAL A 11 23.36 15.93 -53.86
CA VAL A 11 22.67 15.58 -52.61
C VAL A 11 23.63 15.85 -51.46
N CYS A 12 23.22 16.72 -50.55
CA CYS A 12 23.93 17.06 -49.33
C CYS A 12 23.73 15.92 -48.32
N SER A 13 24.80 15.19 -47.97
CA SER A 13 24.78 14.19 -46.89
C SER A 13 24.81 14.89 -45.53
N PHE A 14 23.65 15.05 -44.90
CA PHE A 14 23.53 15.17 -43.46
C PHE A 14 22.98 13.85 -42.91
N CYS A 15 23.81 13.14 -42.14
CA CYS A 15 23.35 12.03 -41.31
C CYS A 15 22.46 12.60 -40.20
N LEU A 16 21.14 12.50 -40.38
CA LEU A 16 20.18 12.61 -39.29
C LEU A 16 20.27 11.33 -38.45
N VAL A 17 20.88 11.43 -37.28
CA VAL A 17 20.62 10.48 -36.19
C VAL A 17 19.19 10.74 -35.74
N SER A 18 18.25 9.93 -36.20
CA SER A 18 16.90 9.88 -35.66
C SER A 18 16.98 9.29 -34.26
N ALA A 19 17.07 10.15 -33.25
CA ALA A 19 16.63 9.78 -31.91
C ALA A 19 15.13 9.48 -32.03
N LEU A 20 14.78 8.20 -32.03
CA LEU A 20 13.41 7.77 -31.74
C LEU A 20 13.18 8.08 -30.26
N SER A 21 12.82 9.33 -29.95
CA SER A 21 12.09 9.61 -28.73
C SER A 21 10.74 8.93 -28.88
N SER A 22 10.50 7.87 -28.10
CA SER A 22 9.13 7.39 -27.87
C SER A 22 8.26 8.60 -27.54
N PRO A 23 7.05 8.71 -28.11
CA PRO A 23 6.16 9.80 -27.74
C PRO A 23 5.89 9.64 -26.24
N ARG A 24 6.33 10.60 -25.44
CA ARG A 24 5.94 10.74 -24.04
C ARG A 24 4.41 10.74 -24.04
N GLN A 25 3.80 9.65 -23.63
CA GLN A 25 2.34 9.52 -23.68
C GLN A 25 1.81 10.59 -22.74
N ALA A 26 1.16 11.61 -23.31
CA ALA A 26 0.44 12.58 -22.51
C ALA A 26 -0.51 11.78 -21.62
N SER A 27 -0.51 12.06 -20.30
CA SER A 27 -1.43 11.44 -19.36
C SER A 27 -2.83 11.46 -19.96
N GLU A 28 -3.41 10.29 -20.20
CA GLU A 28 -4.81 10.14 -20.62
C GLU A 28 -5.67 11.07 -19.75
N PRO A 29 -6.49 11.96 -20.34
CA PRO A 29 -7.30 12.90 -19.56
C PRO A 29 -8.12 12.17 -18.50
N GLY A 30 -7.83 12.41 -17.22
CA GLY A 30 -8.52 11.78 -16.09
C GLY A 30 -7.74 10.70 -15.33
N ARG A 31 -6.57 10.24 -15.82
CA ARG A 31 -5.73 9.31 -15.05
C ARG A 31 -4.92 10.05 -13.99
N ARG A 32 -5.15 9.72 -12.71
CA ARG A 32 -4.46 10.33 -11.55
C ARG A 32 -2.99 9.89 -11.49
N VAL A 33 -2.10 10.75 -11.01
CA VAL A 33 -0.67 10.41 -10.83
C VAL A 33 -0.33 10.49 -9.35
N ARG A 34 -0.09 9.33 -8.74
CA ARG A 34 0.43 9.20 -7.38
C ARG A 34 1.93 9.50 -7.39
N ARG A 35 2.36 10.40 -6.51
CA ARG A 35 3.75 10.90 -6.43
C ARG A 35 4.34 10.64 -5.05
N GLU A 36 5.66 10.72 -4.94
CA GLU A 36 6.30 10.74 -3.62
C GLU A 36 5.79 11.97 -2.83
N ILE A 37 5.51 11.80 -1.54
CA ILE A 37 4.89 12.84 -0.69
C ILE A 37 5.68 14.16 -0.64
N ARG A 38 7.00 14.11 -0.83
CA ARG A 38 7.92 15.26 -0.85
C ARG A 38 7.94 15.98 -2.20
N ASP A 39 7.49 15.32 -3.26
CA ASP A 39 7.33 15.93 -4.59
C ASP A 39 5.99 16.66 -4.73
N LEU A 40 5.13 16.59 -3.72
CA LEU A 40 3.94 17.44 -3.62
C LEU A 40 4.33 18.88 -3.30
N THR A 41 3.63 19.83 -3.91
CA THR A 41 3.69 21.21 -3.45
C THR A 41 3.14 21.33 -2.03
N GLU A 42 3.55 22.36 -1.29
CA GLU A 42 3.02 22.62 0.05
C GLU A 42 1.48 22.70 0.06
N SER A 43 0.87 23.35 -0.94
CA SER A 43 -0.58 23.44 -1.06
C SER A 43 -1.25 22.08 -1.29
N GLU A 44 -0.67 21.20 -2.11
CA GLU A 44 -1.21 19.85 -2.35
C GLU A 44 -1.10 18.99 -1.08
N ARG A 45 0.02 19.09 -0.37
CA ARG A 45 0.26 18.38 0.89
C ARG A 45 -0.69 18.84 2.00
N LEU A 46 -0.87 20.16 2.16
CA LEU A 46 -1.82 20.71 3.14
C LEU A 46 -3.26 20.32 2.78
N ALA A 47 -3.65 20.37 1.50
CA ALA A 47 -4.99 19.95 1.06
C ALA A 47 -5.29 18.49 1.42
N LEU A 48 -4.29 17.61 1.28
CA LEU A 48 -4.38 16.21 1.72
C LEU A 48 -4.57 16.11 3.24
N PHE A 49 -3.70 16.75 4.03
CA PHE A 49 -3.77 16.66 5.49
C PHE A 49 -5.08 17.23 6.05
N GLU A 50 -5.56 18.35 5.49
CA GLU A 50 -6.87 18.93 5.80
C GLU A 50 -8.01 17.95 5.48
N ALA A 51 -7.98 17.29 4.31
CA ALA A 51 -9.00 16.31 3.93
C ALA A 51 -9.01 15.11 4.88
N MET A 52 -7.85 14.66 5.34
CA MET A 52 -7.74 13.57 6.32
C MET A 52 -8.29 13.97 7.70
N TRP A 53 -8.00 15.17 8.18
CA TRP A 53 -8.59 15.70 9.41
C TRP A 53 -10.10 15.88 9.32
N GLU A 54 -10.59 16.37 8.18
CA GLU A 54 -12.03 16.50 7.92
C GLU A 54 -12.71 15.11 7.93
N MET A 55 -12.12 14.13 7.23
CA MET A 55 -12.57 12.73 7.24
C MET A 55 -12.62 12.15 8.65
N ARG A 56 -11.68 12.55 9.52
CA ARG A 56 -11.62 12.07 10.89
C ARG A 56 -12.65 12.72 11.82
N ASN A 57 -12.90 14.02 11.64
CA ASN A 57 -13.69 14.81 12.58
C ASN A 57 -15.20 14.75 12.32
N LEU A 58 -15.61 14.41 11.10
CA LEU A 58 -17.03 14.30 10.76
C LEU A 58 -17.62 12.95 11.13
N SER A 59 -18.89 12.94 11.53
CA SER A 59 -19.68 11.71 11.53
C SER A 59 -20.01 11.27 10.09
N THR A 60 -20.34 9.98 9.91
CA THR A 60 -20.79 9.44 8.62
C THR A 60 -21.95 10.25 8.04
N LYS A 61 -22.91 10.65 8.88
CA LYS A 61 -24.06 11.45 8.45
C LYS A 61 -23.63 12.83 7.93
N GLU A 62 -22.85 13.57 8.71
CA GLU A 62 -22.41 14.92 8.34
C GLU A 62 -21.55 14.92 7.08
N GLY A 63 -20.61 13.96 6.99
CA GLY A 63 -19.76 13.82 5.81
C GLY A 63 -20.53 13.42 4.57
N GLN A 64 -21.53 12.53 4.67
CA GLN A 64 -22.39 12.19 3.53
C GLN A 64 -23.29 13.35 3.09
N GLU A 65 -23.79 14.15 4.04
CA GLU A 65 -24.55 15.37 3.74
C GLU A 65 -23.68 16.42 3.01
N LYS A 66 -22.39 16.50 3.34
CA LYS A 66 -21.47 17.50 2.78
C LYS A 66 -20.78 17.06 1.48
N TYR A 67 -20.34 15.80 1.40
CA TYR A 67 -19.47 15.28 0.33
C TYR A 67 -20.13 14.18 -0.51
N GLY A 68 -21.38 13.80 -0.17
CA GLY A 68 -22.16 12.79 -0.90
C GLY A 68 -22.03 11.39 -0.31
N SER A 69 -22.85 10.47 -0.83
CA SER A 69 -23.04 9.12 -0.26
C SER A 69 -21.80 8.23 -0.27
N ALA A 70 -20.76 8.57 -1.02
CA ALA A 70 -19.50 7.85 -1.05
C ALA A 70 -18.61 8.14 0.19
N PHE A 71 -18.87 9.23 0.93
CA PHE A 71 -18.08 9.55 2.12
C PHE A 71 -18.14 8.42 3.16
N ARG A 72 -16.98 8.14 3.76
CA ARG A 72 -16.79 7.26 4.92
C ARG A 72 -15.89 7.98 5.92
N THR A 73 -15.99 7.61 7.20
CA THR A 73 -15.13 8.14 8.27
C THR A 73 -13.78 7.42 8.31
N TRP A 74 -12.83 7.96 9.08
CA TRP A 74 -11.60 7.22 9.36
C TRP A 74 -11.87 5.90 10.11
N ASP A 75 -12.81 5.92 11.06
CA ASP A 75 -13.18 4.74 11.85
C ASP A 75 -13.78 3.62 10.98
N TYR A 76 -14.44 3.98 9.88
CA TYR A 76 -14.88 3.00 8.87
C TYR A 76 -13.68 2.24 8.29
N LEU A 77 -12.59 2.94 7.95
CA LEU A 77 -11.39 2.30 7.42
C LEU A 77 -10.72 1.40 8.46
N VAL A 78 -10.65 1.85 9.73
CA VAL A 78 -10.15 1.03 10.85
C VAL A 78 -10.97 -0.23 11.03
N ALA A 79 -12.30 -0.12 11.08
CA ALA A 79 -13.18 -1.27 11.21
C ALA A 79 -13.09 -2.22 10.00
N LYS A 80 -12.99 -1.68 8.77
CA LYS A 80 -12.86 -2.47 7.54
C LYS A 80 -11.58 -3.28 7.52
N HIS A 81 -10.46 -2.66 7.87
CA HIS A 81 -9.16 -3.32 7.98
C HIS A 81 -9.17 -4.39 9.07
N ALA A 82 -9.68 -4.07 10.25
CA ALA A 82 -9.71 -4.99 11.38
C ALA A 82 -10.64 -6.19 11.14
N VAL A 83 -11.79 -6.00 10.47
CA VAL A 83 -12.68 -7.11 10.10
C VAL A 83 -12.01 -8.04 9.09
N ALA A 84 -11.25 -7.50 8.14
CA ALA A 84 -10.50 -8.32 7.19
C ALA A 84 -9.39 -9.13 7.89
N ALA A 85 -8.63 -8.48 8.79
CA ALA A 85 -7.54 -9.12 9.51
C ALA A 85 -8.00 -10.17 10.55
N GLU A 86 -9.16 -9.94 11.19
CA GLU A 86 -9.70 -10.80 12.24
C GLU A 86 -10.83 -11.73 11.73
N ASP A 87 -10.98 -11.88 10.42
CA ASP A 87 -12.05 -12.68 9.83
C ASP A 87 -11.97 -14.15 10.30
N PRO A 88 -13.09 -14.74 10.75
CA PRO A 88 -13.11 -16.12 11.27
C PRO A 88 -12.77 -17.19 10.22
N SER A 89 -12.84 -16.84 8.93
CA SER A 89 -12.44 -17.72 7.83
C SER A 89 -10.94 -17.61 7.45
N GLY A 90 -10.18 -16.81 8.19
CA GLY A 90 -8.75 -16.56 8.00
C GLY A 90 -8.48 -15.11 7.61
N ASP A 91 -7.26 -14.61 7.80
CA ASP A 91 -6.92 -13.23 7.45
C ASP A 91 -7.19 -12.95 5.96
N GLN A 92 -7.96 -11.89 5.68
CA GLN A 92 -8.41 -11.47 4.34
C GLN A 92 -7.62 -10.28 3.79
N GLY A 93 -6.69 -9.73 4.56
CA GLY A 93 -5.86 -8.59 4.19
C GLY A 93 -4.37 -8.90 4.17
N HIS A 94 -3.92 -10.01 4.75
CA HIS A 94 -2.51 -10.35 4.92
C HIS A 94 -2.25 -11.85 4.65
N TYR A 95 -0.98 -12.28 4.74
CA TYR A 95 -0.59 -13.70 4.76
C TYR A 95 -0.90 -14.50 3.48
N GLY A 96 -0.93 -13.87 2.29
CA GLY A 96 -1.17 -14.56 1.02
C GLY A 96 -1.44 -13.64 -0.18
N PRO A 97 -1.81 -14.20 -1.35
CA PRO A 97 -2.02 -13.44 -2.58
C PRO A 97 -3.05 -12.31 -2.48
N CYS A 98 -4.05 -12.42 -1.60
CA CYS A 98 -5.04 -11.37 -1.39
C CYS A 98 -4.47 -10.09 -0.76
N PHE A 99 -3.28 -10.14 -0.16
CA PHE A 99 -2.63 -9.00 0.48
C PHE A 99 -2.67 -7.75 -0.42
N ILE A 100 -2.23 -7.90 -1.66
CA ILE A 100 -2.04 -6.76 -2.53
C ILE A 100 -3.34 -6.27 -3.16
N THR A 101 -4.28 -7.17 -3.45
CA THR A 101 -5.60 -6.80 -4.00
C THR A 101 -6.45 -6.10 -2.95
N TYR A 102 -6.43 -6.57 -1.69
CA TYR A 102 -7.10 -5.93 -0.57
C TYR A 102 -6.57 -4.51 -0.33
N HIS A 103 -5.25 -4.37 -0.14
CA HIS A 103 -4.64 -3.08 0.15
C HIS A 103 -4.77 -2.09 -1.00
N ARG A 104 -4.63 -2.56 -2.25
CA ARG A 104 -4.88 -1.73 -3.44
C ARG A 104 -6.31 -1.20 -3.48
N ALA A 105 -7.31 -2.05 -3.20
CA ALA A 105 -8.71 -1.64 -3.13
C ALA A 105 -8.95 -0.62 -2.01
N LEU A 106 -8.36 -0.85 -0.82
CA LEU A 106 -8.48 0.06 0.32
C LEU A 106 -7.84 1.43 0.05
N MET A 107 -6.67 1.48 -0.59
CA MET A 107 -6.05 2.74 -1.01
C MET A 107 -6.90 3.46 -2.04
N LEU A 108 -7.48 2.74 -3.01
CA LEU A 108 -8.35 3.34 -4.01
C LEU A 108 -9.64 3.92 -3.40
N GLU A 109 -10.30 3.19 -2.50
CA GLU A 109 -11.48 3.67 -1.78
C GLU A 109 -11.15 4.95 -0.99
N THR A 110 -10.03 4.93 -0.25
CA THR A 110 -9.58 6.07 0.54
C THR A 110 -9.25 7.28 -0.34
N GLU A 111 -8.59 7.07 -1.48
CA GLU A 111 -8.30 8.12 -2.46
C GLU A 111 -9.58 8.77 -2.98
N ASN A 112 -10.61 7.99 -3.30
CA ASN A 112 -11.90 8.50 -3.76
C ASN A 112 -12.61 9.33 -2.68
N ILE A 113 -12.58 8.89 -1.43
CA ILE A 113 -13.14 9.64 -0.30
C ILE A 113 -12.43 10.98 -0.15
N LEU A 114 -11.10 11.00 -0.11
CA LEU A 114 -10.31 12.22 0.07
C LEU A 114 -10.50 13.22 -1.09
N LEU A 115 -10.61 12.73 -2.33
CA LEU A 115 -10.93 13.56 -3.50
C LEU A 115 -12.31 14.21 -3.40
N SER A 116 -13.28 13.54 -2.79
CA SER A 116 -14.61 14.11 -2.57
C SER A 116 -14.61 15.25 -1.54
N ILE A 117 -13.63 15.25 -0.63
CA ILE A 117 -13.51 16.23 0.46
C ILE A 117 -12.79 17.49 -0.01
N ASN A 118 -11.63 17.34 -0.65
CA ASN A 118 -10.82 18.46 -1.09
C ASN A 118 -10.31 18.25 -2.54
N PRO A 119 -10.84 18.95 -3.55
CA PRO A 119 -10.40 18.79 -4.94
C PRO A 119 -9.00 19.37 -5.23
N GLU A 120 -8.37 20.08 -4.28
CA GLU A 120 -6.96 20.45 -4.39
C GLU A 120 -6.02 19.27 -4.13
N PHE A 121 -6.48 18.26 -3.39
CA PHE A 121 -5.86 16.94 -3.39
C PHE A 121 -6.05 16.28 -4.76
N LYS A 122 -4.99 15.70 -5.33
CA LYS A 122 -5.00 15.17 -6.71
C LYS A 122 -4.95 13.65 -6.79
N ALA A 123 -4.17 13.01 -5.92
CA ALA A 123 -3.97 11.56 -5.83
C ALA A 123 -3.24 11.23 -4.53
N LEU A 124 -3.45 10.04 -3.97
CA LEU A 124 -2.75 9.58 -2.78
C LEU A 124 -1.24 9.55 -3.05
N PRO A 125 -0.41 10.21 -2.23
CA PRO A 125 1.03 10.10 -2.37
C PRO A 125 1.52 8.78 -1.77
N TYR A 126 2.70 8.36 -2.20
CA TYR A 126 3.44 7.27 -1.56
C TYR A 126 4.61 7.82 -0.75
N TRP A 127 5.07 7.02 0.21
CA TRP A 127 6.32 7.23 0.93
C TRP A 127 7.38 6.26 0.42
N ASP A 128 8.44 6.76 -0.22
CA ASP A 128 9.55 5.89 -0.62
C ASP A 128 10.48 5.63 0.57
N LEU A 129 10.33 4.44 1.18
CA LEU A 129 11.12 4.05 2.34
C LEU A 129 12.64 4.14 2.13
N THR A 130 13.12 4.00 0.90
CA THR A 130 14.56 3.95 0.59
C THR A 130 15.22 5.32 0.80
N LEU A 131 14.42 6.39 0.78
CA LEU A 131 14.90 7.75 1.03
C LEU A 131 15.10 8.04 2.52
N ASP A 132 14.48 7.27 3.40
CA ASP A 132 14.57 7.37 4.86
C ASP A 132 15.31 6.20 5.51
N ALA A 133 15.80 5.28 4.69
CA ALA A 133 16.51 4.09 5.12
C ALA A 133 17.81 4.42 5.85
N GLY A 134 18.21 3.56 6.79
CA GLY A 134 19.35 3.78 7.66
C GLY A 134 20.70 3.76 7.02
N HIS A 135 20.78 3.09 5.90
CA HIS A 135 21.99 2.99 5.13
C HIS A 135 21.69 3.60 3.77
N GLY A 136 22.24 4.78 3.52
CA GLY A 136 22.13 5.47 2.23
C GLY A 136 20.82 6.23 1.98
N GLY A 137 19.90 6.31 2.95
CA GLY A 137 18.70 7.13 2.86
C GLY A 137 19.05 8.61 2.81
N ARG A 138 18.54 9.30 1.79
CA ARG A 138 18.83 10.71 1.51
C ARG A 138 18.39 11.67 2.62
N TYR A 139 17.23 11.45 3.22
CA TYR A 139 16.55 12.41 4.12
C TYR A 139 16.61 12.01 5.60
N ARG A 140 17.29 10.92 5.93
CA ARG A 140 17.32 10.41 7.30
C ARG A 140 17.99 11.36 8.29
N GLU A 141 19.00 12.09 7.84
CA GLU A 141 19.85 12.92 8.71
C GLU A 141 19.15 14.26 9.04
N GLY A 142 18.03 14.19 9.75
CA GLY A 142 17.43 15.27 10.55
C GLY A 142 17.07 16.57 9.83
N ASP A 143 16.93 16.54 8.51
CA ASP A 143 16.42 17.68 7.75
C ASP A 143 14.89 17.78 7.86
N ASP A 144 14.33 18.91 7.41
CA ASP A 144 12.88 19.12 7.32
C ASP A 144 12.23 18.24 6.22
N GLU A 145 13.03 17.49 5.45
CA GLU A 145 12.60 16.55 4.42
C GLU A 145 12.46 15.11 4.97
N TYR A 146 12.94 14.83 6.19
CA TYR A 146 12.72 13.56 6.86
C TYR A 146 11.22 13.29 7.05
N ILE A 147 10.77 12.07 6.79
CA ILE A 147 9.33 11.78 6.83
C ILE A 147 8.74 11.93 8.25
N PHE A 148 9.57 11.74 9.29
CA PHE A 148 9.20 11.95 10.69
C PHE A 148 9.67 13.30 11.22
N SER A 149 9.52 14.35 10.41
CA SER A 149 9.69 15.76 10.80
C SER A 149 8.34 16.43 11.02
N ASP A 150 8.38 17.64 11.60
CA ASP A 150 7.21 18.50 11.80
C ASP A 150 6.51 18.88 10.49
N THR A 151 7.22 18.86 9.36
CA THR A 151 6.65 19.13 8.02
C THR A 151 5.67 18.06 7.57
N TYR A 152 5.87 16.82 8.03
CA TYR A 152 5.15 15.63 7.59
C TYR A 152 4.46 14.95 8.77
N LEU A 153 4.99 13.85 9.29
CA LEU A 153 4.26 12.94 10.17
C LEU A 153 4.47 13.18 11.66
N GLY A 154 5.32 14.14 12.01
CA GLY A 154 5.77 14.34 13.38
C GLY A 154 6.83 13.32 13.77
N SER A 155 7.37 13.49 14.96
CA SER A 155 8.46 12.70 15.51
C SER A 155 8.18 11.20 15.39
N TYR A 156 9.27 10.45 15.11
CA TYR A 156 9.23 9.00 14.99
C TYR A 156 8.69 8.37 16.29
N THR A 157 9.21 8.84 17.42
CA THR A 157 8.79 8.41 18.75
C THR A 157 7.89 9.48 19.34
N GLY A 158 6.72 9.07 19.83
CA GLY A 158 5.81 9.98 20.49
C GLY A 158 6.31 10.43 21.86
N ASN A 159 5.59 11.39 22.45
CA ASN A 159 5.97 12.03 23.69
C ASN A 159 5.79 11.09 24.89
N GLU A 160 6.89 10.71 25.54
CA GLU A 160 6.90 9.80 26.70
C GLU A 160 6.03 10.29 27.87
N GLU A 161 5.93 11.60 28.10
CA GLU A 161 5.11 12.18 29.18
C GLU A 161 3.61 12.09 28.91
N MET A 162 3.22 11.71 27.68
CA MET A 162 1.83 11.53 27.25
C MET A 162 1.62 10.15 26.62
N ASP A 163 2.13 9.11 27.27
CA ASP A 163 1.96 7.71 26.87
C ASP A 163 2.39 7.46 25.41
N TYR A 164 3.47 8.14 25.00
CA TYR A 164 4.04 8.10 23.66
C TYR A 164 3.06 8.53 22.56
N ALA A 165 2.12 9.40 22.88
CA ALA A 165 1.26 10.04 21.89
C ALA A 165 2.10 10.84 20.87
N VAL A 166 1.68 10.85 19.60
CA VAL A 166 2.24 11.74 18.57
C VAL A 166 1.72 13.16 18.82
N THR A 167 2.62 14.13 19.01
CA THR A 167 2.29 15.48 19.51
C THR A 167 2.71 16.61 18.59
N ASP A 168 3.31 16.27 17.46
CA ASP A 168 3.89 17.16 16.48
C ASP A 168 3.58 16.64 15.06
N GLY A 169 4.01 17.39 14.05
CA GLY A 169 3.67 17.13 12.65
C GLY A 169 2.21 17.34 12.29
N ALA A 170 1.84 16.91 11.08
CA ALA A 170 0.52 17.11 10.51
C ALA A 170 -0.59 16.37 11.26
N PHE A 171 -0.25 15.34 12.04
CA PHE A 171 -1.19 14.48 12.75
C PHE A 171 -0.99 14.53 14.27
N ALA A 172 -0.45 15.64 14.79
CA ALA A 172 -0.35 15.89 16.21
C ALA A 172 -1.71 15.68 16.91
N TYR A 173 -1.73 14.89 17.98
CA TYR A 173 -2.93 14.54 18.74
C TYR A 173 -4.04 13.92 17.90
N TRP A 174 -3.69 13.19 16.83
CA TRP A 174 -4.64 12.38 16.08
C TRP A 174 -5.42 11.48 17.04
N PRO A 175 -6.76 11.58 17.12
CA PRO A 175 -7.49 10.83 18.14
C PRO A 175 -7.43 9.33 17.87
N VAL A 176 -7.73 8.50 18.86
CA VAL A 176 -8.15 7.11 18.64
C VAL A 176 -9.47 6.98 19.37
N THR A 177 -10.54 6.80 18.61
CA THR A 177 -11.92 6.78 19.09
C THR A 177 -12.27 5.40 19.61
N LYS A 178 -13.37 5.29 20.35
CA LYS A 178 -13.91 4.00 20.78
C LYS A 178 -14.74 3.36 19.70
N PHE A 179 -14.77 2.03 19.67
CA PHE A 179 -15.56 1.28 18.72
C PHE A 179 -17.04 1.65 18.79
N ASP A 180 -17.59 2.16 17.68
CA ASP A 180 -18.99 2.54 17.59
C ASP A 180 -19.86 1.31 17.32
N LYS A 181 -20.40 0.75 18.40
CA LYS A 181 -21.35 -0.37 18.35
C LYS A 181 -22.66 -0.03 17.66
N LYS A 182 -23.04 1.24 17.57
CA LYS A 182 -24.27 1.64 16.86
C LYS A 182 -24.06 1.60 15.36
N GLU A 183 -22.90 2.05 14.89
CA GLU A 183 -22.58 2.06 13.47
C GLU A 183 -22.14 0.68 12.97
N TYR A 184 -21.26 -0.01 13.69
CA TYR A 184 -20.64 -1.27 13.26
C TYR A 184 -21.16 -2.51 14.03
N GLY A 185 -22.34 -2.41 14.64
CA GLY A 185 -22.90 -3.47 15.50
C GLY A 185 -23.06 -4.84 14.83
N LEU A 186 -23.25 -4.88 13.51
CA LEU A 186 -23.33 -6.15 12.75
C LEU A 186 -21.97 -6.86 12.66
N LEU A 187 -20.87 -6.11 12.71
CA LEU A 187 -19.49 -6.60 12.60
C LEU A 187 -18.88 -6.90 13.97
N GLN A 188 -19.59 -6.58 15.07
CA GLN A 188 -19.07 -6.69 16.44
C GLN A 188 -18.61 -8.11 16.82
N HIS A 189 -19.17 -9.13 16.17
CA HIS A 189 -18.79 -10.53 16.40
C HIS A 189 -17.43 -10.91 15.81
N ILE A 190 -16.89 -10.09 14.90
CA ILE A 190 -15.57 -10.23 14.29
C ILE A 190 -14.61 -9.25 14.96
N TYR A 191 -14.97 -7.97 14.99
CA TYR A 191 -14.14 -6.89 15.55
C TYR A 191 -14.97 -5.96 16.43
N SER A 192 -14.48 -5.62 17.63
CA SER A 192 -15.21 -4.76 18.58
C SER A 192 -14.35 -3.78 19.37
N GLY A 193 -13.16 -3.46 18.85
CA GLY A 193 -12.15 -2.65 19.54
C GLY A 193 -11.44 -3.42 20.66
N SER A 194 -10.56 -2.70 21.37
CA SER A 194 -9.82 -3.22 22.53
C SER A 194 -10.77 -3.76 23.58
N SER A 195 -10.51 -4.97 24.05
CA SER A 195 -11.34 -5.63 25.07
C SER A 195 -11.24 -4.96 26.45
N THR A 196 -10.19 -4.16 26.68
CA THR A 196 -9.91 -3.51 27.96
C THR A 196 -10.31 -2.03 27.96
N THR A 197 -9.98 -1.29 26.90
CA THR A 197 -10.18 0.18 26.85
C THR A 197 -11.38 0.59 25.99
N GLY A 198 -11.76 -0.27 25.04
CA GLY A 198 -12.79 -0.02 24.04
C GLY A 198 -12.35 0.89 22.89
N TYR A 199 -11.10 1.36 22.87
CA TYR A 199 -10.53 2.10 21.73
C TYR A 199 -10.51 1.22 20.48
N ASN A 200 -10.55 1.84 19.30
CA ASN A 200 -10.48 1.20 17.98
C ASN A 200 -9.08 0.60 17.72
N ARG A 201 -8.66 -0.32 18.59
CA ARG A 201 -7.43 -1.12 18.49
C ARG A 201 -7.82 -2.60 18.50
N ARG A 202 -6.89 -3.49 18.19
CA ARG A 202 -7.15 -4.94 18.28
C ARG A 202 -7.62 -5.32 19.68
N GLY A 203 -8.44 -6.37 19.80
CA GLY A 203 -8.99 -6.81 21.08
C GLY A 203 -7.93 -7.05 22.17
N SER A 204 -6.73 -7.50 21.79
CA SER A 204 -5.59 -7.75 22.67
C SER A 204 -4.72 -6.53 22.97
N ASN A 205 -4.98 -5.38 22.34
CA ASN A 205 -4.20 -4.17 22.55
C ASN A 205 -4.76 -3.38 23.73
N GLU A 206 -3.99 -3.31 24.81
CA GLU A 206 -4.42 -2.72 26.09
C GLU A 206 -4.02 -1.24 26.23
N LEU A 207 -3.56 -0.59 25.15
CA LEU A 207 -3.16 0.81 25.16
C LEU A 207 -4.34 1.73 25.53
N ASP A 208 -4.23 2.42 26.67
CA ASP A 208 -5.22 3.37 27.20
C ASP A 208 -4.83 4.82 26.88
N SER A 209 -4.59 5.10 25.60
CA SER A 209 -4.36 6.45 25.08
C SER A 209 -5.50 6.86 24.16
N PRO A 210 -6.10 8.06 24.32
CA PRO A 210 -7.08 8.59 23.38
C PRO A 210 -6.44 9.13 22.10
N TYR A 211 -5.12 9.02 21.94
CA TYR A 211 -4.38 9.54 20.80
C TYR A 211 -3.56 8.44 20.13
N LEU A 212 -3.16 8.72 18.89
CA LEU A 212 -2.18 7.96 18.13
C LEU A 212 -0.87 7.84 18.90
N THR A 213 -0.35 6.64 19.06
CA THR A 213 0.87 6.35 19.82
C THR A 213 1.93 5.64 18.97
N ARG A 214 3.17 6.13 19.05
CA ARG A 214 4.37 5.50 18.47
C ARG A 214 5.42 5.30 19.55
N PHE A 215 5.72 4.05 19.89
CA PHE A 215 6.70 3.75 20.94
C PHE A 215 8.13 4.01 20.46
N PRO A 216 9.10 4.15 21.40
CA PRO A 216 10.51 4.20 21.06
C PRO A 216 10.91 2.98 20.24
N LYS A 217 11.98 3.12 19.47
CA LYS A 217 12.61 2.02 18.76
C LYS A 217 13.00 0.94 19.78
N GLY A 218 12.24 -0.14 19.81
CA GLY A 218 12.36 -1.20 20.80
C GLY A 218 12.83 -2.49 20.14
N THR A 219 13.68 -3.24 20.82
CA THR A 219 14.24 -4.51 20.33
C THR A 219 13.11 -5.43 19.88
N LEU A 220 13.08 -5.73 18.58
CA LEU A 220 12.04 -6.57 17.99
C LEU A 220 12.18 -8.01 18.51
N SER A 221 11.28 -8.42 19.41
CA SER A 221 11.23 -9.78 19.98
C SER A 221 10.73 -10.84 18.97
N TYR A 222 11.20 -10.82 17.72
CA TYR A 222 11.01 -11.93 16.78
C TYR A 222 12.19 -12.91 16.79
N THR A 223 13.38 -12.45 17.19
CA THR A 223 14.59 -13.27 17.30
C THR A 223 15.44 -12.76 18.47
N ASN A 224 16.43 -13.55 18.93
CA ASN A 224 17.43 -13.11 19.92
C ASN A 224 18.40 -12.03 19.36
N TYR A 225 17.98 -11.28 18.36
CA TYR A 225 18.78 -10.31 17.62
C TYR A 225 18.27 -8.90 17.89
N GLU A 226 19.16 -7.97 18.22
CA GLU A 226 18.87 -6.54 18.19
C GLU A 226 18.68 -6.15 16.72
N MET A 227 17.44 -6.15 16.23
CA MET A 227 17.16 -5.52 14.94
C MET A 227 17.59 -4.06 15.02
N ASP A 228 18.38 -3.61 14.03
CA ASP A 228 18.70 -2.19 13.86
C ASP A 228 17.37 -1.42 13.92
N GLU A 229 17.39 -0.41 14.78
CA GLU A 229 16.26 0.40 15.19
C GLU A 229 15.60 1.18 14.04
N THR A 230 16.08 0.99 12.81
CA THR A 230 15.77 1.88 11.71
C THR A 230 15.40 1.17 10.42
N ILE A 231 14.57 1.81 9.59
CA ILE A 231 14.13 1.27 8.31
C ILE A 231 15.36 0.97 7.46
N GLU A 232 15.39 -0.18 6.81
CA GLU A 232 16.59 -0.75 6.19
C GLU A 232 16.44 -1.08 4.71
N GLY A 233 15.21 -1.03 4.18
CA GLY A 233 14.94 -1.32 2.77
C GLY A 233 15.69 -0.36 1.84
N THR A 234 16.34 -0.93 0.83
CA THR A 234 17.18 -0.21 -0.14
C THR A 234 16.53 -0.16 -1.51
N LYS A 235 17.11 0.63 -2.40
CA LYS A 235 16.71 0.62 -3.80
C LYS A 235 16.90 -0.76 -4.45
N GLU A 236 17.97 -1.49 -4.12
CA GLU A 236 18.20 -2.85 -4.64
C GLU A 236 17.10 -3.82 -4.17
N ASP A 237 16.66 -3.72 -2.91
CA ASP A 237 15.53 -4.51 -2.39
C ASP A 237 14.25 -4.25 -3.20
N ASN A 238 13.91 -2.97 -3.43
CA ASN A 238 12.77 -2.58 -4.26
C ASN A 238 12.91 -3.07 -5.71
N ASP A 239 14.09 -2.93 -6.32
CA ASP A 239 14.36 -3.34 -7.70
C ASP A 239 14.22 -4.87 -7.86
N ILE A 240 14.61 -5.66 -6.86
CA ILE A 240 14.42 -7.11 -6.85
C ILE A 240 12.93 -7.46 -6.78
N CYS A 241 12.20 -6.93 -5.78
CA CYS A 241 10.78 -7.26 -5.61
C CYS A 241 9.89 -6.79 -6.77
N SER A 242 10.28 -5.71 -7.45
CA SER A 242 9.54 -5.17 -8.60
C SER A 242 9.95 -5.79 -9.94
N SER A 243 10.84 -6.77 -9.95
CA SER A 243 11.36 -7.39 -11.17
C SER A 243 10.84 -8.81 -11.35
N PHE A 244 10.16 -9.06 -12.46
CA PHE A 244 9.65 -10.39 -12.80
C PHE A 244 10.76 -11.43 -13.00
N ASP A 245 11.97 -11.00 -13.37
CA ASP A 245 13.14 -11.87 -13.48
C ASP A 245 13.57 -12.51 -12.14
N TYR A 246 13.19 -11.90 -11.02
CA TYR A 246 13.46 -12.42 -9.67
C TYR A 246 12.20 -13.00 -9.02
N VAL A 247 11.04 -12.44 -9.35
CA VAL A 247 9.76 -12.72 -8.70
C VAL A 247 8.75 -13.12 -9.77
N ALA A 248 8.52 -14.42 -9.95
CA ALA A 248 7.81 -14.95 -11.11
C ALA A 248 6.28 -15.01 -10.96
N ASP A 249 5.74 -14.83 -9.75
CA ASP A 249 4.30 -14.87 -9.48
C ASP A 249 3.93 -14.01 -8.27
N ILE A 250 2.63 -13.83 -8.06
CA ILE A 250 2.12 -12.95 -7.02
C ILE A 250 2.43 -13.43 -5.60
N GLU A 251 2.52 -14.75 -5.37
CA GLU A 251 2.83 -15.28 -4.04
C GLU A 251 4.27 -14.93 -3.66
N HIS A 252 5.21 -15.10 -4.61
CA HIS A 252 6.60 -14.67 -4.43
C HIS A 252 6.72 -13.15 -4.31
N PHE A 253 5.86 -12.37 -4.96
CA PHE A 253 5.83 -10.91 -4.80
C PHE A 253 5.43 -10.53 -3.38
N VAL A 254 4.34 -11.10 -2.87
CA VAL A 254 3.89 -10.88 -1.49
C VAL A 254 4.98 -11.29 -0.51
N ASN A 255 5.61 -12.46 -0.70
CA ASN A 255 6.73 -12.87 0.13
C ASN A 255 7.94 -11.92 0.02
N CYS A 256 8.19 -11.31 -1.13
CA CYS A 256 9.32 -10.38 -1.28
C CYS A 256 9.11 -9.11 -0.47
N VAL A 257 7.89 -8.55 -0.51
CA VAL A 257 7.59 -7.30 0.18
C VAL A 257 7.29 -7.51 1.66
N ASP A 258 6.64 -8.61 2.04
CA ASP A 258 6.19 -8.86 3.42
C ASP A 258 7.13 -9.78 4.22
N ALA A 259 7.79 -10.72 3.53
CA ALA A 259 8.77 -11.74 3.97
C ALA A 259 8.49 -12.39 5.33
N GLU A 260 7.63 -13.39 5.30
CA GLU A 260 7.33 -14.23 6.47
C GLU A 260 8.22 -15.46 6.59
N ASP A 261 8.84 -15.92 5.50
CA ASP A 261 9.81 -17.01 5.57
C ASP A 261 11.17 -16.46 6.04
N VAL A 262 11.27 -16.31 7.36
CA VAL A 262 12.50 -16.02 8.06
C VAL A 262 13.39 -17.25 7.95
N SER A 263 14.16 -17.35 6.85
CA SER A 263 15.17 -18.40 6.79
C SER A 263 16.12 -18.23 8.00
N ASN A 264 16.29 -19.29 8.78
CA ASN A 264 17.30 -19.34 9.85
C ASN A 264 18.74 -19.36 9.28
N GLU A 265 18.92 -19.05 8.00
CA GLU A 265 20.20 -19.12 7.27
C GLU A 265 21.10 -17.90 7.51
N VAL A 266 20.59 -16.81 8.12
CA VAL A 266 21.38 -15.59 8.38
C VAL A 266 21.39 -15.26 9.86
N ASP A 267 22.58 -15.01 10.42
CA ASP A 267 22.72 -14.25 11.66
C ASP A 267 22.31 -12.79 11.36
N GLY A 268 21.03 -12.43 11.56
CA GLY A 268 20.54 -11.09 11.21
C GLY A 268 19.01 -10.93 11.30
N PRO A 269 18.47 -9.76 10.90
CA PRO A 269 17.03 -9.55 10.77
C PRO A 269 16.45 -10.49 9.68
N PRO A 270 15.13 -10.77 9.71
CA PRO A 270 14.49 -11.56 8.67
C PRO A 270 14.81 -11.08 7.25
N ALA A 271 14.99 -12.02 6.32
CA ALA A 271 15.27 -11.69 4.92
C ALA A 271 14.83 -12.82 3.98
N GLY A 272 14.35 -12.43 2.80
CA GLY A 272 14.05 -13.35 1.69
C GLY A 272 15.25 -13.52 0.76
N PHE A 273 15.31 -14.65 0.06
CA PHE A 273 16.38 -14.93 -0.90
C PHE A 273 15.84 -15.12 -2.31
N TYR A 274 16.45 -14.41 -3.24
CA TYR A 274 16.06 -14.39 -4.64
C TYR A 274 17.26 -14.72 -5.51
N TYR A 275 17.04 -15.40 -6.63
CA TYR A 275 18.11 -15.92 -7.47
C TYR A 275 17.92 -15.49 -8.91
N LYS A 276 19.00 -15.04 -9.54
CA LYS A 276 19.07 -14.81 -10.98
C LYS A 276 20.43 -15.25 -11.49
N ASP A 277 20.44 -16.07 -12.54
CA ASP A 277 21.67 -16.63 -13.14
C ASP A 277 22.62 -17.32 -12.13
N GLY A 278 22.06 -17.88 -11.05
CA GLY A 278 22.80 -18.52 -9.96
C GLY A 278 23.39 -17.57 -8.92
N GLU A 279 23.20 -16.26 -9.04
CA GLU A 279 23.57 -15.27 -8.02
C GLU A 279 22.45 -15.15 -6.98
N LYS A 280 22.80 -15.36 -5.70
CA LYS A 280 21.91 -15.16 -4.55
C LYS A 280 21.85 -13.66 -4.22
N LYS A 281 20.64 -13.12 -4.17
CA LYS A 281 20.31 -11.80 -3.65
C LYS A 281 19.52 -11.93 -2.36
N THR A 282 19.78 -11.04 -1.42
CA THR A 282 19.09 -10.99 -0.13
C THR A 282 18.23 -9.75 -0.12
N VAL A 283 16.94 -9.92 0.16
CA VAL A 283 15.97 -8.83 0.27
C VAL A 283 15.54 -8.68 1.72
N ARG A 284 15.65 -7.45 2.25
CA ARG A 284 15.08 -7.11 3.56
C ARG A 284 13.62 -6.69 3.38
N PHE A 285 12.71 -7.39 4.09
CA PHE A 285 11.26 -7.22 4.03
C PHE A 285 10.83 -5.75 4.08
N ILE A 286 10.13 -5.26 3.08
CA ILE A 286 9.85 -3.83 2.82
C ILE A 286 8.62 -3.34 3.62
N HIS A 287 7.54 -4.12 3.60
CA HIS A 287 6.26 -3.84 4.24
C HIS A 287 6.33 -4.04 5.75
N SER A 288 6.54 -5.29 6.19
CA SER A 288 6.49 -5.66 7.61
C SER A 288 7.48 -4.86 8.48
N GLN A 289 8.65 -4.47 7.96
CA GLN A 289 9.63 -3.72 8.75
C GLN A 289 9.12 -2.34 9.14
N ALA A 290 8.37 -1.68 8.27
CA ALA A 290 7.86 -0.34 8.53
C ALA A 290 6.86 -0.38 9.68
N HIS A 291 5.89 -1.31 9.62
CA HIS A 291 4.93 -1.55 10.68
C HIS A 291 5.62 -1.87 12.02
N LEU A 292 6.58 -2.80 11.99
CA LEU A 292 7.28 -3.25 13.19
C LEU A 292 8.13 -2.17 13.86
N LYS A 293 8.82 -1.35 13.06
CA LYS A 293 9.79 -0.36 13.55
C LYS A 293 9.11 0.96 13.96
N ILE A 294 8.19 1.50 13.16
CA ILE A 294 7.64 2.86 13.37
C ILE A 294 6.57 2.90 14.46
N GLY A 295 5.62 1.96 14.46
CA GLY A 295 4.66 1.85 15.56
C GLY A 295 5.32 1.32 16.83
N SER A 296 6.27 0.40 16.66
CA SER A 296 7.05 -0.24 17.72
C SER A 296 6.17 -0.83 18.83
N ARG A 297 6.80 -1.27 19.92
CA ARG A 297 6.16 -1.94 21.05
C ARG A 297 6.74 -1.42 22.36
N SER A 298 5.89 -1.23 23.36
CA SER A 298 6.34 -0.88 24.71
C SER A 298 7.14 -2.02 25.35
N THR A 299 7.90 -1.70 26.40
CA THR A 299 8.63 -2.69 27.20
C THR A 299 7.72 -3.73 27.88
N LEU A 300 6.43 -3.41 28.03
CA LEU A 300 5.40 -4.31 28.57
C LEU A 300 4.70 -5.14 27.50
N GLY A 301 5.10 -4.99 26.24
CA GLY A 301 4.54 -5.75 25.14
C GLY A 301 3.23 -5.17 24.57
N VAL A 302 2.96 -3.89 24.78
CA VAL A 302 1.81 -3.21 24.14
C VAL A 302 2.25 -2.66 22.79
N ASN A 303 1.54 -3.00 21.71
CA ASN A 303 1.87 -2.49 20.37
C ASN A 303 1.44 -1.03 20.24
N GLY A 304 2.29 -0.21 19.61
CA GLY A 304 1.88 1.10 19.13
C GLY A 304 0.94 0.95 17.94
N ASP A 305 0.25 2.03 17.59
CA ASP A 305 -0.89 1.96 16.67
C ASP A 305 -0.47 1.45 15.29
N PHE A 306 0.60 1.99 14.70
CA PHE A 306 1.06 1.53 13.37
C PHE A 306 1.61 0.09 13.34
N ARG A 307 1.97 -0.49 14.49
CA ARG A 307 2.45 -1.89 14.58
C ARG A 307 1.29 -2.89 14.66
N ASP A 308 0.16 -2.49 15.20
CA ASP A 308 -0.97 -3.38 15.42
C ASP A 308 -1.61 -3.76 14.07
N ALA A 309 -1.21 -4.90 13.50
CA ALA A 309 -1.57 -5.29 12.13
C ALA A 309 -3.07 -5.14 11.81
N ALA A 310 -3.98 -5.48 12.73
CA ALA A 310 -5.41 -5.36 12.47
C ALA A 310 -5.90 -3.91 12.38
N THR A 311 -5.25 -2.99 13.11
CA THR A 311 -5.72 -1.61 13.30
C THR A 311 -4.65 -0.56 13.01
N SER A 312 -3.65 -0.94 12.21
CA SER A 312 -2.47 -0.10 11.89
C SER A 312 -2.83 1.18 11.16
N ILE A 313 -3.97 1.18 10.47
CA ILE A 313 -4.58 2.36 9.85
C ILE A 313 -5.03 3.43 10.85
N ASN A 314 -4.99 3.20 12.17
CA ASN A 314 -5.11 4.31 13.12
C ASN A 314 -4.00 5.35 12.92
N ASP A 315 -2.81 4.95 12.47
CA ASP A 315 -1.76 5.87 12.05
C ASP A 315 -1.99 6.29 10.59
N PRO A 316 -2.24 7.58 10.31
CA PRO A 316 -2.36 8.13 8.95
C PRO A 316 -1.23 7.74 8.00
N PHE A 317 -0.05 7.44 8.54
CA PHE A 317 1.09 6.96 7.78
C PHE A 317 0.82 5.69 6.96
N PHE A 318 -0.14 4.87 7.39
CA PHE A 318 -0.58 3.66 6.68
C PHE A 318 -0.84 3.93 5.20
N LEU A 319 -1.51 5.04 4.87
CA LEU A 319 -1.85 5.36 3.49
C LEU A 319 -0.60 5.53 2.62
N PHE A 320 0.42 6.24 3.12
CA PHE A 320 1.63 6.52 2.35
C PHE A 320 2.51 5.28 2.19
N HIS A 321 2.58 4.47 3.25
CA HIS A 321 3.29 3.20 3.23
C HIS A 321 2.66 2.22 2.24
N HIS A 322 1.35 1.97 2.32
CA HIS A 322 0.65 1.01 1.46
C HIS A 322 0.52 1.48 0.01
N THR A 323 0.44 2.79 -0.22
CA THR A 323 0.53 3.35 -1.58
C THR A 323 1.91 3.10 -2.20
N ASN A 324 2.98 3.01 -1.41
CA ASN A 324 4.30 2.61 -1.90
C ASN A 324 4.40 1.11 -2.19
N ILE A 325 3.79 0.26 -1.37
CA ILE A 325 3.72 -1.18 -1.67
C ILE A 325 2.94 -1.42 -2.97
N ASP A 326 1.84 -0.71 -3.16
CA ASP A 326 1.06 -0.75 -4.39
C ASP A 326 1.84 -0.22 -5.62
N ARG A 327 2.70 0.79 -5.43
CA ARG A 327 3.64 1.26 -6.47
C ARG A 327 4.57 0.15 -6.92
N LEU A 328 5.19 -0.57 -5.97
CA LEU A 328 6.08 -1.70 -6.27
C LEU A 328 5.33 -2.81 -7.00
N PHE A 329 4.08 -3.06 -6.63
CA PHE A 329 3.24 -4.03 -7.33
C PHE A 329 2.93 -3.61 -8.77
N MET A 330 2.58 -2.34 -9.01
CA MET A 330 2.40 -1.83 -10.37
C MET A 330 3.68 -1.96 -11.22
N GLN A 331 4.85 -1.68 -10.63
CA GLN A 331 6.15 -1.88 -11.29
C GLN A 331 6.40 -3.35 -11.63
N TRP A 332 6.09 -4.25 -10.70
CA TRP A 332 6.18 -5.69 -10.92
C TRP A 332 5.25 -6.18 -12.03
N GLN A 333 3.99 -5.77 -12.04
CA GLN A 333 3.04 -6.10 -13.10
C GLN A 333 3.54 -5.62 -14.47
N MET A 334 4.11 -4.41 -14.54
CA MET A 334 4.72 -3.91 -15.78
C MET A 334 5.94 -4.72 -16.20
N SER A 335 6.80 -5.11 -15.25
CA SER A 335 7.93 -6.00 -15.53
C SER A 335 7.45 -7.36 -16.04
N ALA A 336 6.37 -7.89 -15.49
CA ALA A 336 5.77 -9.16 -15.92
C ALA A 336 5.26 -9.06 -17.36
N LEU A 337 4.49 -8.02 -17.71
CA LEU A 337 3.98 -7.82 -19.07
C LEU A 337 5.07 -7.58 -20.11
N ASN A 338 6.19 -6.99 -19.70
CA ASN A 338 7.36 -6.84 -20.57
C ASN A 338 8.07 -8.18 -20.83
N ALA A 339 8.09 -9.07 -19.85
CA ALA A 339 8.68 -10.40 -19.97
C ALA A 339 7.76 -11.37 -20.74
N ASP A 340 6.47 -11.31 -20.47
CA ASP A 340 5.44 -12.15 -21.06
C ASP A 340 4.10 -11.41 -21.07
N SER A 341 3.57 -11.14 -22.26
CA SER A 341 2.30 -10.41 -22.42
C SER A 341 1.08 -11.21 -21.96
N ASP A 342 1.19 -12.54 -21.80
CA ASP A 342 0.05 -13.37 -21.38
C ASP A 342 -0.19 -13.30 -19.85
N GLN A 343 0.66 -12.57 -19.10
CA GLN A 343 0.54 -12.44 -17.65
C GLN A 343 -0.74 -11.72 -17.19
N ASP A 344 -1.43 -10.94 -18.04
CA ASP A 344 -2.73 -10.33 -17.70
C ASP A 344 -3.95 -11.15 -18.16
N ALA A 345 -3.74 -12.31 -18.79
CA ALA A 345 -4.82 -13.17 -19.25
C ALA A 345 -5.65 -13.67 -18.07
N SER A 346 -6.96 -13.87 -18.26
CA SER A 346 -7.88 -14.23 -17.17
C SER A 346 -7.53 -15.53 -16.46
N ASP A 347 -6.88 -16.48 -17.12
CA ASP A 347 -6.49 -17.77 -16.55
C ASP A 347 -5.09 -17.77 -15.90
N VAL A 348 -4.30 -16.71 -16.11
CA VAL A 348 -2.93 -16.58 -15.57
C VAL A 348 -2.86 -15.46 -14.54
N MET A 349 -3.34 -14.27 -14.88
CA MET A 349 -3.40 -13.03 -14.07
C MET A 349 -2.31 -12.94 -13.01
N TYR A 350 -1.06 -12.89 -13.47
CA TYR A 350 0.17 -12.76 -12.68
C TYR A 350 0.44 -13.93 -11.72
N GLY A 351 0.03 -15.13 -12.11
CA GLY A 351 0.19 -16.34 -11.30
C GLY A 351 -0.72 -16.38 -10.06
N PHE A 352 -1.80 -15.60 -10.03
CA PHE A 352 -2.75 -15.67 -8.92
C PHE A 352 -3.42 -17.05 -8.88
N PRO A 353 -3.51 -17.73 -7.71
CA PRO A 353 -4.08 -19.06 -7.66
C PRO A 353 -5.55 -19.09 -8.08
N THR A 354 -5.90 -20.06 -8.93
CA THR A 354 -7.30 -20.32 -9.33
C THR A 354 -8.00 -21.31 -8.42
N HIS A 355 -7.23 -22.00 -7.57
CA HIS A 355 -7.68 -23.01 -6.62
C HIS A 355 -6.79 -22.88 -5.37
N PRO A 356 -7.30 -23.15 -4.16
CA PRO A 356 -6.51 -23.07 -2.96
C PRO A 356 -5.46 -24.18 -2.97
N PRO A 357 -4.25 -23.93 -2.44
CA PRO A 357 -3.26 -24.98 -2.28
C PRO A 357 -3.82 -26.19 -1.52
N SER A 358 -3.44 -27.39 -1.92
CA SER A 358 -3.91 -28.63 -1.27
C SER A 358 -3.30 -28.86 0.13
N LYS A 359 -2.20 -28.19 0.42
CA LYS A 359 -1.55 -28.16 1.73
C LYS A 359 -2.13 -27.02 2.55
N GLN A 360 -2.12 -27.16 3.87
CA GLN A 360 -2.52 -26.09 4.81
C GLN A 360 -1.47 -24.98 4.93
N GLU A 361 -0.29 -25.17 4.32
CA GLU A 361 0.81 -24.23 4.27
C GLU A 361 1.47 -24.32 2.89
N THR A 362 1.82 -23.17 2.29
CA THR A 362 2.51 -23.15 1.00
C THR A 362 3.98 -23.50 1.16
N ASP A 363 4.69 -23.68 0.03
CA ASP A 363 6.13 -23.94 0.07
C ASP A 363 6.92 -22.69 0.54
N LEU A 364 6.27 -21.53 0.64
CA LEU A 364 6.79 -20.27 1.18
C LEU A 364 6.36 -20.02 2.64
N GLY A 365 5.71 -20.99 3.30
CA GLY A 365 5.34 -20.90 4.71
C GLY A 365 4.01 -20.18 5.00
N PHE A 366 3.29 -19.70 3.98
CA PHE A 366 2.01 -19.03 4.20
C PHE A 366 0.92 -20.03 4.59
N THR A 367 0.15 -19.70 5.63
CA THR A 367 -1.02 -20.49 6.00
C THR A 367 -2.13 -20.31 4.96
N VAL A 368 -2.68 -21.43 4.50
CA VAL A 368 -3.71 -21.44 3.46
C VAL A 368 -5.10 -21.36 4.08
N TYR A 369 -5.81 -20.26 3.80
CA TYR A 369 -7.18 -20.00 4.26
C TYR A 369 -8.13 -19.97 3.05
N ASP A 370 -9.33 -20.55 3.12
CA ASP A 370 -10.15 -20.77 1.91
C ASP A 370 -10.52 -19.49 1.11
N VAL A 371 -10.56 -18.32 1.76
CA VAL A 371 -11.11 -17.08 1.19
C VAL A 371 -10.07 -16.07 0.68
N CYS A 372 -8.81 -16.11 1.12
CA CYS A 372 -7.72 -15.22 0.65
C CYS A 372 -7.00 -15.74 -0.62
N TRP A 373 -7.28 -16.97 -1.06
CA TRP A 373 -6.39 -17.67 -2.01
C TRP A 373 -6.91 -17.78 -3.45
N GLU A 374 -8.22 -17.78 -3.67
CA GLU A 374 -8.75 -17.91 -5.04
C GLU A 374 -8.94 -16.55 -5.70
N ILE A 375 -8.57 -16.49 -6.98
CA ILE A 375 -8.71 -15.29 -7.82
C ILE A 375 -10.18 -14.82 -7.95
N ASP A 376 -11.15 -15.73 -7.88
CA ASP A 376 -12.58 -15.42 -8.01
C ASP A 376 -13.28 -15.19 -6.65
N ASN A 377 -12.54 -15.25 -5.53
CA ASN A 377 -13.10 -14.92 -4.23
C ASN A 377 -13.39 -13.41 -4.12
N THR A 378 -14.53 -13.10 -3.50
CA THR A 378 -14.83 -11.73 -3.06
C THR A 378 -13.83 -11.31 -2.01
N ILE A 379 -13.25 -10.13 -2.18
CA ILE A 379 -12.28 -9.59 -1.22
C ILE A 379 -13.02 -9.20 0.06
N SER A 380 -12.58 -9.73 1.21
CA SER A 380 -13.15 -9.46 2.53
C SER A 380 -14.68 -9.62 2.56
N PRO A 381 -15.23 -10.84 2.42
CA PRO A 381 -16.66 -11.05 2.21
C PRO A 381 -17.55 -10.56 3.36
N ASN A 382 -17.03 -10.45 4.59
CA ASN A 382 -17.76 -9.88 5.72
C ASN A 382 -17.79 -8.34 5.72
N PHE A 383 -16.89 -7.68 4.99
CA PHE A 383 -16.88 -6.23 4.78
C PHE A 383 -16.33 -5.86 3.39
N PRO A 384 -17.07 -6.18 2.31
CA PRO A 384 -16.52 -6.17 0.96
C PRO A 384 -16.34 -4.77 0.37
N PHE A 385 -15.66 -4.71 -0.77
CA PHE A 385 -15.57 -3.52 -1.62
C PHE A 385 -16.69 -3.53 -2.66
N TYR A 386 -17.49 -2.46 -2.72
CA TYR A 386 -18.59 -2.33 -3.68
C TYR A 386 -18.19 -1.49 -4.89
N GLU A 387 -18.86 -1.71 -6.03
CA GLU A 387 -18.68 -0.93 -7.27
C GLU A 387 -18.64 0.58 -7.04
N ASN A 388 -19.60 1.08 -6.25
CA ASN A 388 -19.80 2.49 -6.00
C ASN A 388 -18.65 3.13 -5.18
N ASP A 389 -17.93 2.34 -4.40
CA ASP A 389 -16.87 2.83 -3.52
C ASP A 389 -15.53 2.97 -4.27
N LEU A 390 -15.29 2.14 -5.31
CA LEU A 390 -14.01 2.13 -6.04
C LEU A 390 -14.05 2.80 -7.43
N PHE A 391 -15.06 2.54 -8.24
CA PHE A 391 -15.08 2.96 -9.66
C PHE A 391 -16.34 3.72 -10.08
N GLY A 392 -17.31 3.87 -9.17
CA GLY A 392 -18.54 4.66 -9.35
C GLY A 392 -19.65 3.95 -10.14
N GLU A 393 -20.90 4.36 -9.94
CA GLU A 393 -22.06 3.79 -10.66
C GLU A 393 -21.99 4.09 -12.17
N GLY A 394 -22.28 3.08 -13.01
CA GLY A 394 -22.45 3.25 -14.45
C GLY A 394 -21.16 3.29 -15.26
N ASN A 395 -20.01 3.01 -14.64
CA ASN A 395 -18.79 2.71 -15.38
C ASN A 395 -18.84 1.26 -15.87
N ASP A 396 -19.52 1.02 -17.00
CA ASP A 396 -19.70 -0.32 -17.58
C ASP A 396 -18.37 -1.07 -17.79
N ALA A 397 -17.27 -0.35 -17.99
CA ALA A 397 -15.93 -0.93 -18.13
C ALA A 397 -15.39 -1.56 -16.82
N HIS A 398 -15.97 -1.19 -15.67
CA HIS A 398 -15.55 -1.59 -14.32
C HIS A 398 -16.68 -2.25 -13.53
N SER A 399 -17.76 -2.67 -14.21
CA SER A 399 -18.88 -3.36 -13.58
C SER A 399 -18.60 -4.86 -13.44
N THR A 400 -19.00 -5.44 -12.31
CA THR A 400 -18.98 -6.87 -12.07
C THR A 400 -20.26 -7.52 -12.60
N SER A 401 -20.15 -8.74 -13.12
CA SER A 401 -21.29 -9.50 -13.64
C SER A 401 -22.10 -10.21 -12.53
N GLY A 402 -21.68 -10.09 -11.28
CA GLY A 402 -22.16 -10.86 -10.13
C GLY A 402 -23.34 -10.25 -9.37
N LYS A 403 -24.02 -11.09 -8.58
CA LYS A 403 -25.04 -10.63 -7.62
C LYS A 403 -24.36 -9.89 -6.46
N GLY A 404 -24.78 -8.66 -6.17
CA GLY A 404 -24.31 -7.88 -5.03
C GLY A 404 -23.27 -6.80 -5.35
N LYS A 405 -22.76 -6.72 -6.59
CA LYS A 405 -21.85 -5.65 -7.07
C LYS A 405 -20.60 -5.49 -6.17
N THR A 406 -20.06 -6.59 -5.65
CA THR A 406 -18.81 -6.63 -4.88
C THR A 406 -17.65 -7.08 -5.76
N TYR A 407 -16.44 -6.64 -5.43
CA TYR A 407 -15.24 -6.97 -6.19
C TYR A 407 -14.51 -8.21 -5.69
N THR A 408 -14.04 -9.00 -6.64
CA THR A 408 -13.15 -10.15 -6.44
C THR A 408 -11.68 -9.77 -6.60
N ASN A 409 -10.76 -10.66 -6.23
CA ASN A 409 -9.32 -10.50 -6.53
C ASN A 409 -9.10 -10.24 -8.04
N ARG A 410 -9.78 -11.03 -8.89
CA ARG A 410 -9.78 -10.88 -10.35
C ARG A 410 -10.16 -9.48 -10.79
N ASP A 411 -11.26 -8.96 -10.24
CA ASP A 411 -11.77 -7.66 -10.66
C ASP A 411 -10.76 -6.55 -10.34
N ILE A 412 -10.20 -6.56 -9.12
CA ILE A 412 -9.19 -5.58 -8.74
C ILE A 412 -7.98 -5.67 -9.67
N LEU A 413 -7.41 -6.85 -9.88
CA LEU A 413 -6.24 -7.02 -10.75
C LEU A 413 -6.51 -6.56 -12.18
N ARG A 414 -7.69 -6.87 -12.72
CA ARG A 414 -8.11 -6.47 -14.07
C ARG A 414 -8.25 -4.94 -14.21
N PHE A 415 -8.95 -4.32 -13.26
CA PHE A 415 -9.34 -2.92 -13.32
C PHE A 415 -8.25 -1.94 -12.88
N THR A 416 -7.27 -2.43 -12.13
CA THR A 416 -6.18 -1.62 -11.61
C THR A 416 -4.81 -2.02 -12.17
N GLY A 417 -4.77 -2.97 -13.10
CA GLY A 417 -3.55 -3.37 -13.78
C GLY A 417 -2.98 -2.28 -14.70
N PRO A 418 -1.72 -2.45 -15.15
CA PRO A 418 -1.11 -1.55 -16.13
C PRO A 418 -2.01 -1.34 -17.36
N GLY A 419 -2.15 -0.09 -17.80
CA GLY A 419 -2.98 0.27 -18.96
C GLY A 419 -4.48 0.42 -18.70
N ASN A 420 -5.03 -0.20 -17.65
CA ASN A 420 -6.45 -0.11 -17.30
C ASN A 420 -6.73 0.80 -16.09
N SER A 421 -5.75 0.95 -15.19
CA SER A 421 -5.95 1.70 -13.95
C SER A 421 -6.29 3.17 -14.15
N ILE A 422 -7.23 3.66 -13.32
CA ILE A 422 -7.60 5.09 -13.21
C ILE A 422 -6.54 5.94 -12.49
N TYR A 423 -5.49 5.31 -11.98
CA TYR A 423 -4.30 5.97 -11.46
C TYR A 423 -3.02 5.32 -11.99
N THR A 424 -1.92 6.05 -11.90
CA THR A 424 -0.57 5.57 -12.19
C THR A 424 0.39 6.18 -11.19
N TYR A 425 1.67 5.80 -11.25
CA TYR A 425 2.72 6.39 -10.45
C TYR A 425 3.64 7.20 -11.37
N ASP A 426 4.21 8.27 -10.85
CA ASP A 426 5.24 9.06 -11.54
C ASP A 426 6.46 8.23 -11.98
N THR A 427 6.78 7.17 -11.25
CA THR A 427 7.83 6.19 -11.55
C THR A 427 7.41 5.10 -12.53
N THR A 428 6.14 5.01 -12.90
CA THR A 428 5.59 3.99 -13.81
C THR A 428 4.92 4.57 -15.06
N MET A 429 5.16 5.85 -15.35
CA MET A 429 4.62 6.49 -16.56
C MET A 429 5.31 5.92 -17.82
N TRP A 430 4.52 5.22 -18.64
CA TRP A 430 4.88 4.72 -19.97
C TRP A 430 5.07 5.84 -20.99
#